data_AF-A0A2G2XIX9-F1
#
_entry.id   AF-A0A2G2XIX9-F1
#
_cell.length_a   1.000
_cell.length_b   1.000
_cell.length_c   1.000
_cell.angle_alpha   90.00
_cell.angle_beta   90.00
_cell.angle_gamma   90.00
#
_symmetry.space_group_name_H-M   'P 1'
#
loop_
_entity.id
_entity.type
_entity.pdbx_description
1 polymer ?
#
loop_
_entity_poly.entity_id
_entity_poly.type
_entity_poly.pdbx_seq_one_letter_code
_entity_poly.pdbx_strand_id
1 'polypeptide(L)'
;MKKLLWWSAWSTYEEEFHDQLKNIGSVSEQAVEDLLWYPAQCWCRAYFDAICKNQGCDNDFTESFNKWILKARTQPIIKMFENVRIKASSGLVGSRL
;
A
#
# COMPACT_ATOMS: atom_id res chain seq x y z
N MET A 1 -13.48 11.98 -0.58
CA MET A 1 -13.56 10.50 -0.61
C MET A 1 -12.21 9.81 -0.56
N LYS A 2 -11.27 10.03 -1.51
CA LYS A 2 -9.94 9.36 -1.50
C LYS A 2 -9.20 9.43 -0.14
N LYS A 3 -9.20 10.59 0.53
CA LYS A 3 -8.55 10.77 1.84
C LYS A 3 -9.20 9.92 2.95
N LEU A 4 -10.53 9.80 2.94
CA LEU A 4 -11.28 9.01 3.93
C LEU A 4 -11.02 7.51 3.74
N LEU A 5 -10.96 7.06 2.48
CA LEU A 5 -10.59 5.69 2.12
C LEU A 5 -9.19 5.35 2.64
N TRP A 6 -8.21 6.22 2.40
CA TRP A 6 -6.85 6.02 2.91
C TRP A 6 -6.79 5.99 4.43
N TRP A 7 -7.56 6.85 5.11
CA TRP A 7 -7.66 6.82 6.58
C TRP A 7 -8.29 5.53 7.10
N SER A 8 -9.31 5.00 6.44
CA SER A 8 -9.86 3.68 6.79
C SER A 8 -8.87 2.55 6.55
N ALA A 9 -8.10 2.60 5.45
CA ALA A 9 -7.10 1.58 5.16
C ALA A 9 -5.92 1.61 6.16
N TRP A 10 -5.58 2.80 6.69
CA TRP A 10 -4.50 3.01 7.65
C TRP A 10 -4.92 2.88 9.12
N SER A 11 -6.21 2.65 9.41
CA SER A 11 -6.69 2.46 10.78
C SER A 11 -5.89 1.35 11.46
N THR A 12 -5.40 1.63 12.67
CA THR A 12 -4.55 0.67 13.39
C THR A 12 -5.39 -0.29 14.23
N TYR A 13 -6.60 0.13 14.59
CA TYR A 13 -7.55 -0.62 15.40
C TYR A 13 -8.87 -0.83 14.65
N GLU A 14 -9.54 -1.95 14.91
CA GLU A 14 -10.85 -2.24 14.31
C GLU A 14 -11.90 -1.18 14.66
N GLU A 15 -11.86 -0.64 15.89
CA GLU A 15 -12.77 0.44 16.30
C GLU A 15 -12.59 1.72 15.46
N GLU A 16 -11.35 2.11 15.22
CA GLU A 16 -11.02 3.27 14.38
C GLU A 16 -11.48 3.05 12.93
N PHE A 17 -11.35 1.82 12.43
CA PHE A 17 -11.85 1.44 11.11
C PHE A 17 -13.37 1.59 11.01
N HIS A 18 -14.11 1.06 12.00
CA HIS A 18 -15.56 1.15 12.03
C HIS A 18 -16.06 2.59 12.14
N ASP A 19 -15.37 3.44 12.89
CA ASP A 19 -15.70 4.86 12.97
C ASP A 19 -15.43 5.59 11.65
N GLN A 20 -14.37 5.23 10.91
CA GLN A 20 -14.18 5.76 9.57
C GLN A 20 -15.21 5.26 8.55
N LEU A 21 -15.69 4.02 8.67
CA LEU A 21 -16.80 3.54 7.84
C LEU A 21 -18.09 4.32 8.10
N LYS A 22 -18.39 4.66 9.36
CA LYS A 22 -19.54 5.53 9.69
C LYS A 22 -19.40 6.92 9.10
N ASN A 23 -18.19 7.50 9.16
CA ASN A 23 -17.91 8.80 8.54
C ASN A 23 -18.10 8.74 7.02
N ILE A 24 -17.63 7.68 6.35
CA ILE A 24 -17.84 7.48 4.91
C ILE A 24 -19.33 7.27 4.59
N GLY A 25 -20.05 6.51 5.41
CA GLY A 25 -21.50 6.26 5.24
C GLY A 25 -22.33 7.54 5.34
N SER A 26 -21.95 8.49 6.20
CA SER A 26 -22.59 9.80 6.27
C SER A 26 -22.43 10.64 5.00
N VAL A 27 -21.41 10.35 4.19
CA VAL A 27 -21.14 11.03 2.92
C VAL A 27 -21.76 10.29 1.74
N SER A 28 -21.67 8.96 1.73
CA SER A 28 -22.20 8.11 0.67
C SER A 28 -22.33 6.66 1.14
N GLU A 29 -23.56 6.17 1.28
CA GLU A 29 -23.84 4.79 1.72
C GLU A 29 -23.36 3.75 0.69
N GLN A 30 -23.52 4.03 -0.61
CA GLN A 30 -22.97 3.19 -1.69
C GLN A 30 -21.45 3.03 -1.63
N ALA A 31 -20.73 4.05 -1.13
CA ALA A 31 -19.28 3.98 -1.04
C ALA A 31 -18.83 3.01 0.07
N VAL A 32 -19.67 2.80 1.10
CA VAL A 32 -19.40 1.82 2.16
C VAL A 32 -19.70 0.41 1.66
N GLU A 33 -20.78 0.21 0.90
CA GLU A 33 -21.08 -1.09 0.27
C GLU A 33 -19.97 -1.53 -0.68
N ASP A 34 -19.52 -0.64 -1.57
CA ASP A 34 -18.42 -0.92 -2.50
C ASP A 34 -17.11 -1.23 -1.77
N LEU A 35 -16.88 -0.58 -0.62
CA LEU A 35 -15.68 -0.76 0.18
C LEU A 35 -15.69 -2.08 0.96
N LEU A 36 -16.85 -2.49 1.47
CA LEU A 36 -17.05 -3.75 2.18
C LEU A 36 -17.22 -4.95 1.25
N TRP A 37 -17.51 -4.73 -0.04
CA TRP A 37 -17.55 -5.79 -1.05
C TRP A 37 -16.21 -6.55 -1.12
N TYR A 38 -15.08 -5.85 -0.95
CA TYR A 38 -13.77 -6.47 -0.88
C TYR A 38 -13.36 -6.70 0.59
N PRO A 39 -12.92 -7.91 0.99
CA PRO A 39 -12.66 -8.26 2.38
C PRO A 39 -11.64 -7.33 3.05
N ALA A 40 -12.03 -6.70 4.16
CA ALA A 40 -11.20 -5.74 4.91
C ALA A 40 -9.84 -6.31 5.35
N GLN A 41 -9.75 -7.64 5.52
CA GLN A 41 -8.49 -8.34 5.83
C GLN A 41 -7.43 -8.23 4.73
N CYS A 42 -7.81 -7.88 3.50
CA CYS A 42 -6.90 -7.77 2.37
C CYS A 42 -6.32 -6.36 2.17
N TRP A 43 -6.89 -5.34 2.80
CA TRP A 43 -6.56 -3.95 2.48
C TRP A 43 -6.54 -2.99 3.68
N CYS A 44 -7.11 -3.37 4.82
CA CYS A 44 -7.10 -2.54 6.03
C CYS A 44 -6.07 -3.06 7.03
N ARG A 45 -5.20 -2.14 7.47
CA ARG A 45 -4.10 -2.41 8.39
C ARG A 45 -4.56 -2.97 9.74
N ALA A 46 -5.73 -2.56 10.23
CA ALA A 46 -6.30 -3.04 11.49
C ALA A 46 -6.48 -4.57 11.52
N TYR A 47 -6.68 -5.19 10.36
CA TYR A 47 -6.88 -6.64 10.23
C TYR A 47 -5.62 -7.38 9.80
N PHE A 48 -4.49 -6.69 9.61
CA PHE A 48 -3.21 -7.34 9.38
C PHE A 48 -2.65 -7.89 10.69
N ASP A 49 -1.95 -9.02 10.60
CA ASP A 49 -1.34 -9.66 11.76
C ASP A 49 -0.35 -8.69 12.47
N ALA A 50 -0.21 -8.85 13.79
CA ALA A 50 0.64 -8.00 14.64
C ALA A 50 2.11 -7.97 14.18
N ILE A 51 2.53 -9.00 13.44
CA ILE A 51 3.84 -9.09 12.79
C ILE A 51 3.74 -8.50 11.38
N CYS A 52 3.37 -7.23 11.28
CA CYS A 52 3.33 -6.53 10.00
C CYS A 52 4.78 -6.29 9.51
N LYS A 53 5.30 -7.19 8.67
CA LYS A 53 6.69 -7.14 8.13
C LYS A 53 6.94 -5.99 7.15
N ASN A 54 5.88 -5.30 6.72
CA ASN A 54 5.95 -4.15 5.82
C ASN A 54 5.07 -3.02 6.36
N GLN A 55 5.59 -1.79 6.39
CA GLN A 55 4.85 -0.61 6.89
C GLN A 55 3.90 0.00 5.84
N GLY A 56 4.02 -0.41 4.57
CA GLY A 56 3.17 0.07 3.48
C GLY A 56 2.04 -0.91 3.18
N CYS A 57 0.83 -0.36 3.03
CA CYS A 57 -0.33 -1.08 2.45
C CYS A 57 -0.35 -0.95 0.91
N ASP A 58 0.66 -0.30 0.32
CA ASP A 58 0.68 0.11 -1.08
C ASP A 58 1.47 -0.88 -1.95
N ASN A 59 0.93 -1.18 -3.13
CA ASN A 59 1.61 -1.96 -4.16
C ASN A 59 2.73 -1.18 -4.88
N ASP A 60 2.99 0.07 -4.48
CA ASP A 60 3.94 0.99 -5.14
C ASP A 60 5.37 0.43 -5.20
N PHE A 61 5.81 -0.29 -4.17
CA PHE A 61 7.14 -0.90 -4.18
C PHE A 61 7.22 -2.05 -5.18
N THR A 62 6.23 -2.94 -5.19
CA THR A 62 6.15 -4.07 -6.14
C THR A 62 6.03 -3.56 -7.57
N GLU A 63 5.20 -2.55 -7.81
CA GLU A 63 5.03 -1.96 -9.13
C GLU A 63 6.31 -1.26 -9.61
N SER A 64 6.96 -0.49 -8.73
CA SER A 64 8.25 0.15 -9.02
C SER A 64 9.34 -0.89 -9.31
N PHE A 65 9.41 -1.95 -8.51
CA PHE A 65 10.35 -3.04 -8.69
C PHE A 65 10.13 -3.78 -10.01
N ASN A 66 8.87 -4.08 -10.36
CA ASN A 66 8.52 -4.69 -11.63
C ASN A 66 8.95 -3.82 -12.81
N LYS A 67 8.74 -2.50 -12.74
CA LYS A 67 9.23 -1.55 -13.76
C LYS A 67 10.76 -1.54 -13.85
N TRP A 68 11.47 -1.62 -12.73
CA TRP A 68 12.95 -1.67 -12.72
C TRP A 68 13.49 -2.94 -13.36
N ILE A 69 12.96 -4.11 -13.00
CA ILE A 69 13.35 -5.40 -13.58
C ILE A 69 13.07 -5.42 -15.09
N LEU A 70 11.91 -4.91 -15.51
CA LEU A 70 11.52 -4.85 -16.92
C LEU A 70 12.57 -4.13 -17.78
N LYS A 71 13.17 -3.07 -17.25
CA LYS A 71 14.21 -2.27 -17.91
C LYS A 71 15.61 -2.84 -17.71
N ALA A 72 15.88 -3.50 -16.59
CA ALA A 72 17.19 -4.03 -16.25
C ALA A 72 17.49 -5.37 -16.95
N ARG A 73 16.47 -6.19 -17.25
CA ARG A 73 16.63 -7.50 -17.92
C ARG A 73 17.17 -7.44 -19.35
N THR A 74 17.10 -6.28 -20.00
CA THR A 74 17.67 -6.09 -21.35
C THR A 74 19.17 -5.81 -21.31
N GLN A 75 19.76 -5.70 -20.11
CA GLN A 75 21.17 -5.43 -19.90
C GLN A 75 21.93 -6.69 -19.47
N PRO A 76 23.25 -6.75 -19.69
CA PRO A 76 24.07 -7.85 -19.18
C PRO A 76 23.95 -7.96 -17.65
N ILE A 77 24.03 -9.20 -17.15
CA ILE A 77 23.77 -9.59 -15.74
C ILE A 77 24.42 -8.65 -14.71
N ILE A 78 25.68 -8.27 -14.91
CA ILE A 78 26.41 -7.40 -13.97
C ILE A 78 25.74 -6.03 -13.87
N LYS A 79 25.38 -5.45 -15.02
CA LYS A 79 24.74 -4.13 -15.09
C LYS A 79 23.29 -4.15 -14.62
N MET A 80 22.61 -5.27 -14.80
CA MET A 80 21.28 -5.50 -14.23
C MET A 80 21.30 -5.42 -12.69
N PHE A 81 22.22 -6.13 -12.04
CA PHE A 81 22.35 -6.10 -10.58
C PHE A 81 22.75 -4.72 -10.04
N GLU A 82 23.64 -4.02 -10.73
CA GLU A 82 24.06 -2.67 -10.34
C GLU A 82 22.89 -1.67 -10.40
N ASN A 83 22.08 -1.73 -11.44
CA ASN A 83 20.88 -0.88 -11.57
C ASN A 83 19.85 -1.15 -10.46
N VAL A 84 19.61 -2.43 -10.13
CA VAL A 84 18.69 -2.80 -9.05
C VAL A 84 19.20 -2.29 -7.70
N ARG A 85 20.50 -2.40 -7.43
CA ARG A 85 21.13 -1.89 -6.21
C ARG A 85 20.98 -0.37 -6.08
N ILE A 86 21.31 0.38 -7.13
CA ILE A 86 21.20 1.84 -7.14
C ILE A 86 19.75 2.27 -6.91
N LYS A 87 18.79 1.63 -7.58
CA LYS A 87 17.37 1.94 -7.43
C LYS A 87 16.84 1.64 -6.03
N ALA A 88 17.18 0.48 -5.46
CA ALA A 88 16.80 0.12 -4.09
C ALA A 88 17.39 1.09 -3.05
N SER A 89 18.66 1.48 -3.19
CA SER A 89 19.30 2.46 -2.29
C SER A 89 18.72 3.87 -2.43
N SER A 90 18.34 4.28 -3.64
CA SER A 90 17.72 5.60 -3.86
C SER A 90 16.26 5.68 -3.36
N GLY A 91 15.51 4.58 -3.46
CA GLY A 91 14.12 4.51 -2.99
C GLY A 91 13.99 4.61 -1.46
N LEU A 92 14.94 4.02 -0.72
CA LEU A 92 14.97 4.05 0.75
C LEU A 92 15.20 5.44 1.36
N VAL A 93 15.75 6.39 0.59
CA VAL A 93 15.98 7.77 1.04
C VAL A 93 14.74 8.64 0.84
N GLY A 94 13.89 8.34 -0.14
CA GLY A 94 12.67 9.10 -0.44
C GLY A 94 11.47 8.77 0.47
N SER A 95 11.46 7.61 1.13
CA SER A 95 10.36 7.15 1.99
C SER A 95 10.48 7.62 3.46
N ARG A 96 11.43 8.51 3.77
CA ARG A 96 11.78 8.91 5.15
C ARG A 96 11.62 10.41 5.41
N LEU A 97 10.88 11.13 4.57
CA LEU A 97 10.50 12.54 4.77
C LEU A 97 9.00 12.73 4.54
#